data_AF-A0A2E3BCW0-F1
#
_entry.id   AF-A0A2E3BCW0-F1
#
_cell.length_a   1.000
_cell.length_b   1.000
_cell.length_c   1.000
_cell.angle_alpha   90.00
_cell.angle_beta   90.00
_cell.angle_gamma   90.00
#
_symmetry.space_group_name_H-M   'P 1'
#
loop_
_entity.id
_entity.type
_entity.pdbx_description
1 polymer ?
#
loop_
_entity_poly.entity_id
_entity_poly.type
_entity_poly.pdbx_seq_one_letter_code
_entity_poly.pdbx_strand_id
1 'polypeptide(L)'
;EAVGSKEATGFNTYGSVDNKQVYIYGGLDFSPTLLNRAFGMTWSVGGWLLMRFLGKLKPARVGELYKRVADEINTTFAIESTQELSFEEAMTPEIIEKYNAKTTGGKYILNPNKG
;
A
#
# COMPACT_ATOMS: atom_id res chain seq x y z
N GLU A 1 -21.79 2.96 28.69
CA GLU A 1 -22.85 2.22 27.96
C GLU A 1 -23.35 3.04 26.77
N ALA A 2 -23.90 2.34 25.77
CA ALA A 2 -24.52 2.82 24.52
C ALA A 2 -23.58 3.32 23.40
N VAL A 3 -23.09 2.40 22.58
CA VAL A 3 -22.91 2.63 21.13
C VAL A 3 -23.47 1.43 20.37
N GLY A 4 -24.81 1.31 20.38
CA GLY A 4 -25.51 0.41 19.47
C GLY A 4 -25.48 1.01 18.07
N SER A 5 -24.91 0.31 17.10
CA SER A 5 -25.02 0.68 15.69
C SER A 5 -26.51 0.77 15.32
N LYS A 6 -26.91 1.87 14.67
CA LYS A 6 -28.30 2.16 14.29
C LYS A 6 -28.94 1.12 13.35
N GLU A 7 -28.22 0.06 12.97
CA GLU A 7 -28.66 -1.00 12.06
C GLU A 7 -28.58 -2.42 12.67
N ALA A 8 -28.38 -2.56 13.98
CA ALA A 8 -28.31 -3.88 14.60
C ALA A 8 -29.71 -4.55 14.67
N THR A 9 -30.02 -5.43 13.71
CA THR A 9 -31.10 -6.42 13.85
C THR A 9 -30.67 -7.51 14.83
N GLY A 10 -31.19 -7.45 16.05
CA GLY A 10 -30.92 -8.41 17.12
C GLY A 10 -29.78 -7.98 18.06
N PHE A 11 -29.83 -8.47 19.30
CA PHE A 11 -28.80 -8.23 20.31
C PHE A 11 -27.51 -8.95 19.91
N ASN A 12 -26.67 -8.26 19.14
CA ASN A 12 -25.41 -8.82 18.65
C ASN A 12 -24.26 -8.45 19.59
N THR A 13 -23.97 -9.34 20.53
CA THR A 13 -22.89 -9.21 21.52
C THR A 13 -21.49 -9.14 20.91
N TYR A 14 -21.32 -9.60 19.66
CA TYR A 14 -20.02 -9.75 19.01
C TYR A 14 -19.82 -8.85 17.79
N GLY A 15 -20.80 -8.01 17.45
CA GLY A 15 -20.78 -7.15 16.26
C GLY A 15 -20.96 -7.92 14.94
N SER A 16 -20.78 -7.24 13.80
CA SER A 16 -21.05 -7.83 12.48
C SER A 16 -20.33 -9.18 12.25
N VAL A 17 -21.04 -10.10 11.58
CA VAL A 17 -20.51 -11.40 11.13
C VAL A 17 -19.59 -11.27 9.92
N ASP A 18 -19.59 -10.13 9.23
CA ASP A 18 -18.71 -9.88 8.10
C ASP A 18 -17.27 -9.61 8.58
N ASN A 19 -16.32 -10.30 7.97
CA ASN A 19 -14.91 -10.13 8.32
C ASN A 19 -14.36 -8.82 7.80
N LYS A 20 -13.90 -7.96 8.72
CA LYS A 20 -13.18 -6.73 8.41
C LYS A 20 -11.69 -7.02 8.34
N GLN A 21 -11.11 -6.96 7.14
CA GLN A 21 -9.69 -7.24 6.90
C GLN A 21 -8.91 -5.95 6.66
N VAL A 22 -7.84 -5.76 7.43
CA VAL A 22 -6.83 -4.71 7.20
C VAL A 22 -5.51 -5.36 6.79
N TYR A 23 -4.86 -4.83 5.75
CA TYR A 23 -3.51 -5.22 5.34
C TYR A 23 -2.55 -4.06 5.52
N ILE A 24 -1.46 -4.31 6.25
CA ILE A 24 -0.33 -3.39 6.36
C ILE A 24 0.68 -3.82 5.27
N TYR A 25 0.78 -3.01 4.20
CA TYR A 25 1.66 -3.31 3.05
C TYR A 25 2.92 -2.43 3.00
N GLY A 26 3.09 -1.54 3.98
CA GLY A 26 4.24 -0.65 4.12
C GLY A 26 4.29 -0.05 5.51
N GLY A 27 5.39 0.64 5.81
CA GLY A 27 5.60 1.35 7.09
C GLY A 27 6.12 2.75 6.81
N LEU A 28 5.21 3.68 6.47
CA LEU A 28 5.55 5.11 6.40
C LEU A 28 5.67 5.70 7.80
N ASP A 29 4.85 5.20 8.73
CA ASP A 29 4.98 5.43 10.16
C ASP A 29 5.66 4.21 10.79
N PHE A 30 6.72 4.45 11.56
CA PHE A 30 7.49 3.44 12.29
C PHE A 30 7.02 3.28 13.73
N SER A 31 6.02 4.04 14.17
CA SER A 31 5.42 3.91 15.49
C SER A 31 4.69 2.56 15.66
N PRO A 32 4.49 2.09 16.90
CA PRO A 32 3.72 0.88 17.15
C PRO A 32 2.30 0.98 16.57
N THR A 33 1.78 -0.13 16.02
CA THR A 33 0.38 -0.20 15.60
C THR A 33 -0.55 -0.18 16.83
N LEU A 34 -1.32 0.90 16.98
CA LEU A 34 -2.30 1.06 18.06
C LEU A 34 -3.72 0.81 17.55
N LEU A 35 -4.47 -0.07 18.22
CA LEU A 35 -5.84 -0.42 17.84
C LEU A 35 -6.80 -0.27 19.02
N ASN A 36 -7.85 0.53 18.83
CA ASN A 36 -9.01 0.50 19.73
C ASN A 36 -10.00 -0.56 19.24
N ARG A 37 -10.10 -1.68 19.96
CA ARG A 37 -10.85 -2.89 19.56
C ARG A 37 -12.38 -2.75 19.75
N ALA A 38 -12.95 -1.64 19.31
CA ALA A 38 -14.37 -1.29 19.42
C ALA A 38 -15.15 -1.54 18.11
N PHE A 39 -14.85 -2.64 17.40
CA PHE A 39 -15.41 -2.97 16.07
C PHE A 39 -15.92 -4.43 15.97
N GLY A 40 -16.24 -5.04 17.11
CA GLY A 40 -16.70 -6.42 17.20
C GLY A 40 -15.57 -7.45 17.11
N MET A 41 -15.94 -8.72 16.92
CA MET A 41 -15.02 -9.85 17.00
C MET A 41 -14.61 -10.44 15.63
N THR A 42 -15.34 -10.13 14.56
CA THR A 42 -15.02 -10.59 13.21
C THR A 42 -14.13 -9.59 12.48
N TRP A 43 -12.82 -9.68 12.72
CA TRP A 43 -11.83 -8.83 12.06
C TRP A 43 -10.45 -9.50 12.04
N SER A 44 -9.56 -9.00 11.18
CA SER A 44 -8.17 -9.44 11.10
C SER A 44 -7.27 -8.31 10.61
N VAL A 45 -6.05 -8.27 11.13
CA VAL A 45 -4.97 -7.37 10.67
C VAL A 45 -3.72 -8.19 10.39
N GLY A 46 -3.02 -7.91 9.30
CA GLY A 46 -1.80 -8.63 8.97
C GLY A 46 -0.98 -7.95 7.89
N GLY A 47 0.27 -8.41 7.74
CA GLY A 47 1.15 -7.96 6.68
C GLY A 47 0.70 -8.44 5.31
N TRP A 48 0.99 -7.65 4.28
CA TRP A 48 0.82 -8.06 2.88
C TRP A 48 2.08 -7.77 2.09
N LEU A 49 2.48 -8.70 1.21
CA LEU A 49 3.66 -8.57 0.37
C LEU A 49 3.37 -9.07 -1.04
N LEU A 50 3.67 -8.24 -2.03
CA LEU A 50 3.35 -8.49 -3.44
C LEU A 50 3.84 -9.86 -3.92
N MET A 51 5.12 -10.18 -3.69
CA MET A 51 5.70 -11.44 -4.18
C MET A 51 5.07 -12.67 -3.51
N ARG A 52 4.65 -12.58 -2.24
CA ARG A 52 3.91 -13.65 -1.56
C ARG A 52 2.48 -13.78 -2.10
N PHE A 53 1.84 -12.68 -2.49
CA PHE A 53 0.53 -12.71 -3.14
C PHE A 53 0.60 -13.34 -4.53
N LEU A 54 1.55 -12.89 -5.37
CA LEU A 54 1.73 -13.43 -6.72
C LEU A 54 2.06 -14.92 -6.69
N GLY A 55 2.90 -15.38 -5.75
CA GLY A 55 3.23 -16.79 -5.58
C GLY A 55 2.06 -17.70 -5.19
N LYS A 56 0.94 -17.15 -4.69
CA LYS A 56 -0.29 -17.91 -4.41
C LYS A 56 -1.20 -18.06 -5.64
N LEU A 57 -0.98 -17.27 -6.69
CA LEU A 57 -1.82 -17.27 -7.88
C LEU A 57 -1.35 -18.32 -8.89
N LYS A 58 -2.27 -18.77 -9.74
CA LYS A 58 -1.91 -19.56 -10.92
C LYS A 58 -1.07 -18.71 -11.88
N PRO A 59 -0.06 -19.25 -12.57
CA PRO A 59 0.79 -18.50 -13.48
C PRO A 59 0.03 -17.71 -14.56
N ALA A 60 -1.05 -18.27 -15.10
CA ALA A 60 -1.92 -17.59 -16.07
C ALA A 60 -2.48 -16.27 -15.50
N ARG A 61 -2.93 -16.27 -14.24
CA ARG A 61 -3.48 -15.08 -13.59
C ARG A 61 -2.39 -14.02 -13.35
N VAL A 62 -1.17 -14.44 -13.05
CA VAL A 62 -0.03 -13.50 -12.93
C VAL A 62 0.26 -12.86 -14.29
N GLY A 63 0.25 -13.66 -15.37
CA GLY A 63 0.40 -13.16 -16.74
C GLY A 63 -0.66 -12.13 -17.12
N GLU A 64 -1.93 -12.35 -16.76
CA GLU A 64 -3.02 -11.39 -16.98
C GLU A 64 -2.78 -10.06 -16.25
N LEU A 65 -2.30 -10.10 -15.00
CA LEU A 65 -1.99 -8.89 -14.22
C LEU A 65 -0.86 -8.09 -14.87
N TYR A 66 0.22 -8.76 -15.28
CA TYR A 66 1.33 -8.09 -15.98
C TYR A 66 0.90 -7.54 -17.34
N LYS A 67 0.10 -8.29 -18.09
CA LYS A 67 -0.45 -7.83 -19.36
C LYS A 67 -1.27 -6.56 -19.17
N ARG A 68 -2.16 -6.51 -18.17
CA ARG A 68 -2.94 -5.31 -17.88
C ARG A 68 -2.05 -4.10 -17.53
N VAL A 69 -1.01 -4.32 -16.72
CA VAL A 69 -0.04 -3.25 -16.40
C VAL A 69 0.65 -2.73 -17.65
N ALA A 70 1.08 -3.62 -18.55
CA ALA A 70 1.70 -3.23 -19.82
C ALA A 70 0.73 -2.48 -20.74
N ASP A 71 -0.51 -2.96 -20.86
CA ASP A 71 -1.55 -2.37 -21.71
C ASP A 71 -1.99 -0.98 -21.21
N GLU A 72 -1.93 -0.72 -19.90
CA GLU A 72 -2.38 0.53 -19.25
C GLU A 72 -1.21 1.35 -18.64
N ILE A 73 0.04 1.13 -19.09
CA ILE A 73 1.24 1.68 -18.45
C ILE A 73 1.29 3.21 -18.45
N ASN A 74 0.71 3.84 -19.48
CA ASN A 74 0.66 5.29 -19.64
C ASN A 74 -0.68 5.90 -19.22
N THR A 75 -1.59 5.11 -18.64
CA THR A 75 -2.91 5.57 -18.19
C THR A 75 -3.11 5.24 -16.71
N THR A 76 -3.80 4.14 -16.39
CA THR A 76 -4.09 3.70 -15.02
C THR A 76 -2.82 3.55 -14.17
N PHE A 77 -1.72 3.12 -14.79
CA PHE A 77 -0.44 2.91 -14.11
C PHE A 77 0.61 3.98 -14.40
N ALA A 78 0.21 5.14 -14.96
CA ALA A 78 1.12 6.24 -15.20
C ALA A 78 1.77 6.70 -13.88
N ILE A 79 3.09 6.91 -13.91
CA ILE A 79 3.85 7.41 -12.77
C ILE A 79 4.29 8.83 -13.08
N GLU A 80 3.86 9.76 -12.25
CA GLU A 80 4.42 11.11 -12.22
C GLU A 80 5.69 11.12 -11.37
N SER A 81 6.76 11.71 -11.91
CA SER A 81 8.04 11.89 -11.22
C SER A 81 8.37 13.38 -11.12
N THR A 82 8.94 13.77 -9.99
CA THR A 82 9.43 15.14 -9.75
C THR A 82 10.62 15.47 -10.64
N GLN A 83 11.56 14.53 -10.76
CA GLN A 83 12.84 14.75 -11.41
C GLN A 83 13.49 13.42 -11.81
N GLU A 84 14.19 13.45 -12.94
CA GLU A 84 15.12 12.40 -13.37
C GLU A 84 16.54 12.76 -12.91
N LEU A 85 17.23 11.81 -12.28
CA LEU A 85 18.55 11.96 -11.67
C LEU A 85 19.57 11.05 -12.35
N SER A 86 20.80 11.55 -12.49
CA SER A 86 22.01 10.75 -12.73
C SER A 86 22.40 9.98 -11.47
N PHE A 87 23.37 9.07 -11.59
CA PHE A 87 23.89 8.33 -10.44
C PHE A 87 24.61 9.29 -9.47
N GLU A 88 25.37 10.23 -10.00
CA GLU A 88 26.10 11.26 -9.25
C GLU A 88 25.12 12.17 -8.48
N GLU A 89 24.07 12.67 -9.15
CA GLU A 89 23.05 13.51 -8.52
C GLU A 89 22.35 12.75 -7.38
N ALA A 90 22.00 11.48 -7.59
CA ALA A 90 21.31 10.66 -6.59
C ALA A 90 22.15 10.39 -5.33
N MET A 91 23.47 10.56 -5.39
CA MET A 91 24.38 10.39 -4.26
C MET A 91 24.68 11.68 -3.50
N THR A 92 24.11 12.82 -3.90
CA THR A 92 24.32 14.09 -3.20
C THR A 92 23.45 14.19 -1.94
N PRO A 93 23.98 14.69 -0.80
CA PRO A 93 23.21 14.83 0.45
C PRO A 93 21.88 15.58 0.27
N GLU A 94 21.87 16.63 -0.55
CA GLU A 94 20.71 17.48 -0.80
C GLU A 94 19.59 16.73 -1.54
N ILE A 95 19.94 15.78 -2.40
CA ILE A 95 18.96 14.93 -3.12
C ILE A 95 18.50 13.77 -2.25
N ILE A 96 19.42 13.18 -1.47
CA ILE A 96 19.13 12.11 -0.51
C ILE A 96 18.05 12.53 0.48
N GLU A 97 18.17 13.73 1.05
CA GLU A 97 17.18 14.27 1.99
C GLU A 97 15.77 14.34 1.36
N LYS A 98 15.69 14.77 0.09
CA LYS A 98 14.41 14.95 -0.61
C LYS A 98 13.70 13.64 -0.89
N TYR A 99 14.37 12.64 -1.46
CA TYR A 99 13.70 11.38 -1.79
C TYR A 99 13.43 10.51 -0.55
N ASN A 100 14.21 10.66 0.53
CA ASN A 100 13.99 9.94 1.79
C ASN A 100 12.76 10.44 2.56
N ALA A 101 12.35 11.69 2.33
CA ALA A 101 11.15 12.25 2.94
C ALA A 101 9.86 11.53 2.53
N LYS A 102 9.84 10.85 1.38
CA LYS A 102 8.69 10.06 0.87
C LYS A 102 7.37 10.84 0.84
N THR A 103 7.47 12.12 0.49
CA THR A 103 6.31 13.01 0.38
C THR A 103 5.47 12.72 -0.86
N THR A 104 4.20 13.11 -0.83
CA THR A 104 3.32 13.04 -1.99
C THR A 104 3.92 13.82 -3.16
N GLY A 105 3.99 13.20 -4.34
CA GLY A 105 4.57 13.80 -5.55
C GLY A 105 6.10 13.87 -5.56
N GLY A 106 6.79 13.41 -4.51
CA GLY A 106 8.25 13.41 -4.37
C GLY A 106 8.95 12.16 -4.93
N LYS A 107 8.48 11.62 -6.06
CA LYS A 107 9.10 10.44 -6.70
C LYS A 107 10.20 10.86 -7.66
N TYR A 108 11.36 10.22 -7.54
CA TYR A 108 12.51 10.46 -8.40
C TYR A 108 12.75 9.26 -9.32
N ILE A 109 13.16 9.52 -10.56
CA ILE A 109 13.61 8.49 -11.50
C ILE A 109 15.13 8.52 -11.53
N LEU A 110 15.76 7.38 -11.29
CA LEU A 110 17.20 7.22 -11.52
C LEU A 110 17.43 6.78 -12.96
N ASN A 111 18.15 7.58 -13.75
CA ASN A 111 18.66 7.21 -15.05
C ASN A 111 20.19 7.10 -15.00
N PRO A 112 20.74 5.87 -14.93
CA PRO A 112 22.19 5.65 -14.87
C PRO A 112 22.97 6.11 -16.11
N ASN A 113 22.29 6.37 -17.24
CA ASN A 113 22.92 6.84 -18.48
C ASN A 113 22.76 8.36 -18.69
N LYS A 114 22.21 9.07 -17.70
CA LYS A 114 22.10 10.52 -17.72
C LYS A 114 23.46 11.09 -17.30
N GLY A 115 24.35 11.34 -18.27
CA GLY A 115 25.72 11.84 -18.03
C GLY A 115 26.70 11.32 -19.05
#